data_AF-A0A969F6D1-F1
#
_entry.id   AF-A0A969F6D1-F1
#
_cell.length_a   1.000
_cell.length_b   1.000
_cell.length_c   1.000
_cell.angle_alpha   90.00
_cell.angle_beta   90.00
_cell.angle_gamma   90.00
#
_symmetry.space_group_name_H-M   'P 1'
#
loop_
_entity.id
_entity.type
_entity.pdbx_description
1 polymer ?
#
loop_
_entity_poly.entity_id
_entity_poly.type
_entity_poly.pdbx_seq_one_letter_code
_entity_poly.pdbx_strand_id
1 'polypeptide(L)'
;MAEGLFWVACLLLFPGKAEYCVALPAGDFSADLLAAQERLAQLQAKSRAERVAAGKQVDHGRISPPPALLHIPANLPAHLGWGSTTLTAVARQSQPQQHNPSDLRAWNLKPEPNEGAQPPDAPSQPLLNTTIKLYPDIAAGLFQQELTAPGRIWLLLRHLDKVGCGWLPLTQVRNLLTAKDSAWRVCGWRQLRNLLNQGEGVFWVRHNGRTDSETRLWLRSTTNVAIALQLPRLTLAPIALPAALLTKSIGEVRAHLYASFHSSRGDSKGSAKRP
;
A
#
# COMPACT_ATOMS: atom_id res chain seq x y z
N MET A 1 -18.56 -21.63 -50.86
CA MET A 1 -19.42 -20.48 -50.51
C MET A 1 -19.12 -20.12 -49.06
N ALA A 2 -18.64 -18.89 -48.82
CA ALA A 2 -18.51 -18.16 -47.54
C ALA A 2 -17.73 -18.89 -46.41
N GLU A 3 -16.71 -18.38 -45.71
CA GLU A 3 -16.23 -17.06 -45.26
C GLU A 3 -14.73 -17.23 -44.91
N GLY A 4 -13.87 -16.25 -44.63
CA GLY A 4 -14.04 -14.84 -44.35
C GLY A 4 -12.66 -14.26 -44.03
N LEU A 5 -12.38 -13.12 -44.65
CA LEU A 5 -11.22 -12.26 -44.47
C LEU A 5 -11.06 -11.84 -43.00
N PHE A 6 -9.89 -12.08 -42.39
CA PHE A 6 -9.55 -11.53 -41.09
C PHE A 6 -8.12 -10.99 -41.05
N TRP A 7 -7.74 -10.20 -42.06
CA TRP A 7 -6.44 -9.51 -42.08
C TRP A 7 -6.52 -8.15 -42.79
N VAL A 8 -7.32 -7.20 -42.29
CA VAL A 8 -7.07 -5.76 -42.53
C VAL A 8 -7.70 -4.93 -41.41
N ALA A 9 -6.96 -4.66 -40.33
CA ALA A 9 -7.22 -3.51 -39.43
C ALA A 9 -6.06 -3.32 -38.43
N CYS A 10 -4.84 -3.11 -38.92
CA CYS A 10 -3.75 -2.65 -38.04
C CYS A 10 -2.75 -1.75 -38.77
N LEU A 11 -3.22 -0.92 -39.71
CA LEU A 11 -2.34 -0.11 -40.55
C LEU A 11 -2.92 1.28 -40.86
N LEU A 12 -3.47 1.99 -39.87
CA LEU A 12 -3.76 3.43 -40.02
C LEU A 12 -3.67 4.18 -38.68
N LEU A 13 -2.56 4.09 -37.94
CA LEU A 13 -2.35 4.99 -36.78
C LEU A 13 -0.89 5.33 -36.40
N PHE A 14 0.11 5.05 -37.26
CA PHE A 14 1.48 5.53 -37.05
C PHE A 14 2.22 5.72 -38.39
N PRO A 15 2.30 6.93 -38.96
CA PRO A 15 3.29 7.21 -40.00
C PRO A 15 4.62 7.49 -39.29
N GLY A 16 5.58 6.57 -39.37
CA GLY A 16 6.99 6.92 -39.12
C GLY A 16 7.83 6.04 -38.20
N LYS A 17 7.50 4.75 -37.99
CA LYS A 17 8.49 3.76 -37.51
C LYS A 17 8.25 2.42 -38.16
N ALA A 18 8.77 2.26 -39.37
CA ALA A 18 9.01 0.95 -39.96
C ALA A 18 10.37 0.47 -39.43
N GLU A 19 10.34 -0.51 -38.54
CA GLU A 19 11.36 -1.55 -38.27
C GLU A 19 11.09 -2.10 -36.86
N TYR A 20 11.10 -3.43 -36.73
CA TYR A 20 10.75 -4.26 -35.56
C TYR A 20 9.25 -4.60 -35.36
N CYS A 21 8.63 -5.23 -36.37
CA CYS A 21 7.56 -6.20 -36.13
C CYS A 21 8.20 -7.59 -35.92
N VAL A 22 8.43 -7.98 -34.67
CA VAL A 22 8.74 -9.38 -34.34
C VAL A 22 7.41 -10.12 -34.32
N ALA A 23 7.17 -10.95 -35.33
CA ALA A 23 6.09 -11.92 -35.30
C ALA A 23 6.34 -12.89 -34.13
N LEU A 24 5.56 -12.74 -33.05
CA LEU A 24 5.55 -13.74 -31.99
C LEU A 24 4.98 -15.03 -32.58
N PRO A 25 5.67 -16.17 -32.48
CA PRO A 25 5.12 -17.43 -32.93
C PRO A 25 3.84 -17.71 -32.13
N ALA A 26 2.79 -18.17 -32.82
CA ALA A 26 1.63 -18.75 -32.18
C ALA A 26 2.13 -19.96 -31.36
N GLY A 27 2.37 -19.74 -30.08
CA GLY A 27 2.84 -20.78 -29.19
C GLY A 27 1.73 -21.81 -29.05
N ASP A 28 1.97 -23.02 -29.54
CA ASP A 28 1.15 -24.18 -29.24
C ASP A 28 1.02 -24.28 -27.72
N PHE A 29 -0.18 -24.01 -27.21
CA PHE A 29 -0.46 -24.22 -25.79
C PHE A 29 -0.20 -25.70 -25.49
N SER A 30 0.68 -25.97 -24.52
CA SER A 30 0.99 -27.34 -24.12
C SER A 30 -0.30 -28.12 -23.89
N ALA A 31 -0.38 -29.33 -24.43
CA ALA A 31 -1.53 -30.23 -24.26
C ALA A 31 -1.91 -30.41 -22.78
N ASP A 32 -0.93 -30.30 -21.88
CA ASP A 32 -1.13 -30.36 -20.43
C ASP A 32 -1.97 -29.20 -19.90
N LEU A 33 -1.83 -28.00 -20.49
CA LEU A 33 -2.59 -26.81 -20.09
C LEU A 33 -4.05 -26.93 -20.53
N LEU A 34 -4.30 -27.44 -21.74
CA LEU A 34 -5.66 -27.72 -22.22
C LEU A 34 -6.32 -28.80 -21.36
N ALA A 35 -5.62 -29.89 -21.05
CA ALA A 35 -6.11 -30.93 -20.16
C ALA A 35 -6.40 -30.40 -18.73
N ALA A 36 -5.58 -29.47 -18.22
CA ALA A 36 -5.82 -28.83 -16.94
C ALA A 36 -7.08 -27.93 -16.95
N GLN A 37 -7.32 -27.19 -18.05
CA GLN A 37 -8.52 -26.37 -18.21
C GLN A 37 -9.79 -27.22 -18.28
N GLU A 38 -9.76 -28.35 -19.00
CA GLU A 38 -10.89 -29.28 -19.07
C GLU A 38 -11.21 -29.89 -17.70
N ARG A 39 -10.19 -30.30 -16.94
CA ARG A 39 -10.40 -30.79 -15.56
C ARG A 39 -11.02 -29.75 -14.65
N LEU A 40 -10.59 -28.49 -14.75
CA LEU A 40 -11.18 -27.39 -13.97
C LEU A 40 -12.66 -27.20 -14.34
N ALA A 41 -12.99 -27.21 -15.63
CA ALA A 41 -14.36 -27.07 -16.13
C ALA A 41 -15.26 -28.21 -15.63
N GLN A 42 -14.77 -29.45 -15.63
CA GLN A 42 -15.49 -30.61 -15.10
C GLN A 42 -15.75 -30.50 -13.59
N LEU A 43 -14.77 -30.04 -12.81
CA LEU A 43 -14.93 -29.83 -11.37
C LEU A 43 -15.95 -28.73 -11.06
N GLN A 44 -15.95 -27.64 -11.84
CA GLN A 44 -16.94 -26.57 -11.70
C GLN A 44 -18.35 -27.06 -12.04
N ALA A 45 -18.50 -27.84 -13.12
CA ALA A 45 -19.79 -28.44 -13.50
C ALA A 45 -20.31 -29.39 -12.42
N LYS A 46 -19.44 -30.25 -11.86
CA LYS A 46 -19.78 -31.17 -10.77
C LYS A 46 -20.21 -30.41 -9.50
N SER A 47 -19.45 -29.40 -9.08
CA SER A 47 -19.79 -28.59 -7.91
C SER A 47 -21.11 -27.83 -8.09
N ARG A 48 -21.40 -27.36 -9.31
CA ARG A 48 -22.68 -26.73 -9.64
C ARG A 48 -23.83 -27.74 -9.56
N ALA A 49 -23.67 -28.96 -10.07
CA ALA A 49 -24.67 -30.01 -9.99
C ALA A 49 -24.94 -30.43 -8.54
N GLU A 50 -23.89 -30.58 -7.71
CA GLU A 50 -24.02 -30.88 -6.28
C GLU A 50 -24.78 -29.79 -5.51
N ARG A 51 -24.55 -28.51 -5.84
CA ARG A 51 -25.29 -27.38 -5.23
C ARG A 51 -26.77 -27.36 -5.61
N VAL A 52 -27.09 -27.68 -6.86
CA VAL A 52 -28.48 -27.79 -7.35
C VAL A 52 -29.18 -28.98 -6.67
N ALA A 53 -28.52 -30.15 -6.61
CA ALA A 53 -29.07 -31.35 -5.97
C ALA A 53 -29.28 -31.16 -4.46
N ALA A 54 -28.42 -30.39 -3.78
CA ALA A 54 -28.53 -30.11 -2.35
C ALA A 54 -29.64 -29.10 -2.00
N GLY A 55 -30.45 -28.63 -2.95
CA GLY A 55 -31.53 -27.67 -2.70
C GLY A 55 -31.06 -26.30 -2.21
N LYS A 56 -29.74 -26.03 -2.22
CA LYS A 56 -29.16 -24.73 -1.89
C LYS A 56 -29.27 -23.82 -3.11
N GLN A 57 -30.50 -23.47 -3.46
CA GLN A 57 -30.76 -22.34 -4.34
C GLN A 57 -30.31 -21.09 -3.57
N VAL A 58 -29.11 -20.61 -3.87
CA VAL A 58 -28.67 -19.30 -3.37
C VAL A 58 -29.56 -18.31 -4.09
N ASP A 59 -30.52 -17.75 -3.37
CA ASP A 59 -31.39 -16.68 -3.81
C ASP A 59 -30.52 -15.42 -4.00
N HIS A 60 -29.76 -15.40 -5.10
CA HIS A 60 -29.18 -14.17 -5.62
C HIS A 60 -30.37 -13.42 -6.19
N GLY A 61 -30.91 -12.53 -5.36
CA GLY A 61 -31.97 -11.58 -5.71
C GLY A 61 -31.82 -11.18 -7.17
N ARG A 62 -32.88 -11.47 -7.90
CA ARG A 62 -33.07 -11.30 -9.34
C ARG A 62 -32.64 -9.90 -9.79
N ILE A 63 -31.36 -9.71 -10.07
CA ILE A 63 -30.90 -8.60 -10.90
C ILE A 63 -31.18 -9.07 -12.32
N SER A 64 -32.25 -8.54 -12.91
CA SER A 64 -32.54 -8.68 -14.33
C SER A 64 -31.26 -8.43 -15.14
N PRO A 65 -30.96 -9.24 -16.16
CA PRO A 65 -29.87 -8.92 -17.06
C PRO A 65 -30.13 -7.52 -17.65
N PRO A 66 -29.15 -6.59 -17.61
CA PRO A 66 -29.32 -5.34 -18.31
C PRO A 66 -29.53 -5.64 -19.81
N PRO A 67 -30.45 -4.93 -20.49
CA PRO A 67 -30.59 -5.07 -21.92
C PRO A 67 -29.23 -4.77 -22.57
N ALA A 68 -28.89 -5.56 -23.60
CA ALA A 68 -27.65 -5.46 -24.34
C ALA A 68 -27.39 -4.00 -24.78
N LEU A 69 -26.48 -3.32 -24.09
CA LEU A 69 -25.92 -2.04 -24.53
C LEU A 69 -24.85 -2.30 -25.59
N LEU A 70 -25.29 -2.70 -26.78
CA LEU A 70 -24.54 -2.44 -27.99
C LEU A 70 -24.86 -1.02 -28.43
N HIS A 71 -24.09 -0.05 -27.93
CA HIS A 71 -23.84 1.25 -28.58
C HIS A 71 -22.63 1.90 -27.89
N ILE A 72 -21.44 1.60 -28.41
CA ILE A 72 -20.27 2.45 -28.19
C ILE A 72 -20.42 3.59 -29.19
N PRO A 73 -20.67 4.85 -28.78
CA PRO A 73 -20.65 5.96 -29.72
C PRO A 73 -19.22 6.09 -30.25
N ALA A 74 -19.05 6.00 -31.57
CA ALA A 74 -17.78 6.16 -32.27
C ALA A 74 -17.23 7.60 -32.25
N ASN A 75 -17.65 8.41 -31.28
CA ASN A 75 -17.33 9.83 -31.21
C ASN A 75 -17.04 10.23 -29.76
N LEU A 76 -15.90 9.76 -29.26
CA LEU A 76 -15.32 10.26 -28.02
C LEU A 76 -14.58 11.57 -28.30
N PRO A 77 -14.85 12.67 -27.57
CA PRO A 77 -14.23 13.96 -27.84
C PRO A 77 -12.71 13.96 -27.62
N ALA A 78 -11.96 14.54 -28.57
CA ALA A 78 -10.49 14.61 -28.58
C ALA A 78 -9.87 15.44 -27.43
N HIS A 79 -10.67 16.06 -26.56
CA HIS A 79 -10.18 16.93 -25.48
C HIS A 79 -10.01 16.24 -24.12
N LEU A 80 -10.24 14.92 -24.02
CA LEU A 80 -10.07 14.17 -22.76
C LEU A 80 -8.60 13.98 -22.31
N GLY A 81 -7.64 14.69 -22.89
CA GLY A 81 -6.31 14.87 -22.29
C GLY A 81 -5.38 13.65 -22.33
N TRP A 82 -5.78 12.53 -22.94
CA TRP A 82 -4.97 11.31 -23.06
C TRP A 82 -3.77 11.45 -24.03
N GLY A 83 -3.65 12.58 -24.73
CA GLY A 83 -2.57 12.89 -25.66
C GLY A 83 -1.66 14.06 -25.23
N SER A 84 -1.51 14.34 -23.94
CA SER A 84 -0.71 15.49 -23.49
C SER A 84 0.79 15.25 -23.71
N THR A 85 1.36 15.91 -24.73
CA THR A 85 2.79 15.92 -25.08
C THR A 85 3.70 16.44 -23.95
N THR A 86 3.13 17.16 -22.97
CA THR A 86 3.86 17.71 -21.82
C THR A 86 4.24 16.63 -20.80
N LEU A 87 3.42 15.60 -20.60
CA LEU A 87 3.76 14.48 -19.69
C LEU A 87 4.88 13.60 -20.25
N THR A 88 5.00 13.50 -21.58
CA THR A 88 6.08 12.76 -22.23
C THR A 88 7.43 13.52 -22.20
N ALA A 89 7.40 14.85 -22.10
CA ALA A 89 8.62 15.67 -22.01
C ALA A 89 9.32 15.53 -20.64
N VAL A 90 8.55 15.46 -19.55
CA VAL A 90 9.11 15.30 -18.18
C VAL A 90 9.78 13.94 -17.99
N ALA A 91 9.27 12.88 -18.64
CA ALA A 91 9.88 11.55 -18.58
C ALA A 91 11.23 11.45 -19.33
N ARG A 92 11.48 12.29 -20.34
CA ARG A 92 12.78 12.33 -21.05
C ARG A 92 13.89 13.06 -20.30
N GLN A 93 13.56 13.92 -19.35
CA GLN A 93 14.54 14.73 -18.63
C GLN A 93 15.18 13.99 -17.44
N SER A 94 14.82 12.72 -17.24
CA SER A 94 15.32 11.85 -16.16
C SER A 94 16.30 10.81 -16.71
N GLN A 95 17.40 11.25 -17.33
CA GLN A 95 18.56 10.40 -17.62
C GLN A 95 19.73 10.81 -16.71
N PRO A 96 20.52 9.85 -16.20
CA PRO A 96 21.50 10.10 -15.16
C PRO A 96 22.71 10.89 -15.71
N GLN A 97 22.93 12.07 -15.14
CA GLN A 97 24.16 12.84 -15.32
C GLN A 97 25.32 12.09 -14.67
N GLN A 98 26.34 11.78 -15.47
CA GLN A 98 27.61 11.22 -15.04
C GLN A 98 28.27 12.14 -14.00
N HIS A 99 28.57 11.57 -12.83
CA HIS A 99 29.35 12.23 -11.79
C HIS A 99 30.81 12.36 -12.23
N ASN A 100 31.31 13.60 -12.25
CA ASN A 100 32.72 13.91 -12.45
C ASN A 100 33.44 13.85 -11.09
N PRO A 101 34.44 12.98 -10.88
CA PRO A 101 35.12 12.83 -9.60
C PRO A 101 36.32 13.79 -9.54
N SER A 102 36.08 15.05 -9.17
CA SER A 102 37.16 16.01 -8.89
C SER A 102 36.65 17.14 -8.00
N ASP A 103 36.41 16.81 -6.73
CA ASP A 103 36.35 17.79 -5.65
C ASP A 103 36.66 17.09 -4.31
N LEU A 104 37.92 16.68 -4.17
CA LEU A 104 38.53 16.32 -2.89
C LEU A 104 39.57 17.39 -2.55
N ARG A 105 39.13 18.52 -1.98
CA ARG A 105 40.03 19.41 -1.24
C ARG A 105 39.40 19.97 0.03
N ALA A 106 40.08 19.64 1.13
CA ALA A 106 40.30 20.44 2.32
C ALA A 106 39.11 20.69 3.28
N TRP A 107 38.91 19.73 4.19
CA TRP A 107 38.51 20.06 5.56
C TRP A 107 39.64 19.65 6.50
N ASN A 108 40.56 20.59 6.70
CA ASN A 108 41.62 20.50 7.70
C ASN A 108 41.09 21.18 8.97
N LEU A 109 40.44 20.40 9.85
CA LEU A 109 40.08 20.85 11.18
C LEU A 109 40.78 19.96 12.20
N LYS A 110 41.75 20.59 12.86
CA LYS A 110 42.57 20.11 13.97
C LYS A 110 41.65 19.76 15.16
N PRO A 111 41.72 18.55 15.73
CA PRO A 111 41.02 18.26 16.98
C PRO A 111 41.81 18.83 18.17
N GLU A 112 41.16 19.71 18.93
CA GLU A 112 41.58 20.11 20.28
C GLU A 112 41.27 18.97 21.28
N PRO A 113 42.18 18.62 22.21
CA PRO A 113 41.94 17.58 23.20
C PRO A 113 41.06 18.14 24.33
N ASN A 114 39.80 17.71 24.41
CA ASN A 114 38.96 17.98 25.57
C ASN A 114 38.95 16.75 26.48
N GLU A 115 39.77 16.81 27.53
CA GLU A 115 39.80 15.86 28.64
C GLU A 115 38.55 16.06 29.51
N GLY A 116 37.54 15.24 29.25
CA GLY A 116 36.29 15.21 30.01
C GLY A 116 35.39 14.07 29.57
N ALA A 117 35.96 12.89 29.30
CA ALA A 117 35.23 11.72 28.85
C ALA A 117 34.47 11.05 30.00
N GLN A 118 33.21 11.44 30.17
CA GLN A 118 32.19 10.54 30.72
C GLN A 118 32.13 9.29 29.80
N PRO A 119 32.02 8.06 30.34
CA PRO A 119 31.97 6.86 29.52
C PRO A 119 30.79 6.94 28.54
N PRO A 120 31.00 6.60 27.25
CA PRO A 120 29.95 6.65 26.26
C PRO A 120 28.84 5.67 26.65
N ASP A 121 27.63 6.22 26.78
CA ASP A 121 26.39 5.50 26.97
C ASP A 121 26.30 4.30 26.02
N ALA A 122 25.90 3.17 26.58
CA ALA A 122 25.77 1.89 25.89
C ALA A 122 24.99 2.02 24.56
N PRO A 123 25.35 1.23 23.53
CA PRO A 123 24.69 1.25 22.24
C PRO A 123 23.19 1.04 22.41
N SER A 124 22.42 1.93 21.77
CA SER A 124 20.97 1.94 21.77
C SER A 124 20.40 0.55 21.51
N GLN A 125 19.56 0.05 22.42
CA GLN A 125 18.98 -1.29 22.31
C GLN A 125 18.38 -1.52 20.92
N PRO A 126 18.58 -2.71 20.33
CA PRO A 126 18.12 -3.00 18.99
C PRO A 126 16.60 -2.89 18.92
N LEU A 127 16.10 -2.06 17.99
CA LEU A 127 14.69 -1.84 17.65
C LEU A 127 13.90 -3.12 17.29
N LEU A 128 14.57 -4.26 17.28
CA LEU A 128 14.11 -5.52 16.72
C LEU A 128 13.06 -6.22 17.60
N ASN A 129 13.05 -5.96 18.91
CA ASN A 129 12.22 -6.72 19.85
C ASN A 129 10.90 -6.04 20.22
N THR A 130 10.63 -4.86 19.67
CA THR A 130 9.42 -4.12 20.05
C THR A 130 8.27 -4.43 19.10
N THR A 131 7.14 -4.84 19.66
CA THR A 131 5.94 -5.21 18.90
C THR A 131 4.79 -4.22 19.12
N ILE A 132 4.02 -3.97 18.06
CA ILE A 132 2.86 -3.09 18.03
C ILE A 132 1.60 -3.95 17.86
N LYS A 133 0.58 -3.66 18.65
CA LYS A 133 -0.72 -4.32 18.55
C LYS A 133 -1.46 -3.82 17.31
N LEU A 134 -1.60 -4.66 16.30
CA LEU A 134 -2.34 -4.38 15.06
C LEU A 134 -3.66 -5.17 15.03
N TYR A 135 -4.75 -4.51 14.67
CA TYR A 135 -6.01 -5.19 14.39
C TYR A 135 -6.12 -5.44 12.88
N PRO A 136 -6.30 -6.70 12.43
CA PRO A 136 -6.37 -7.01 11.00
C PRO A 136 -7.51 -6.29 10.26
N ASP A 137 -8.66 -6.06 10.93
CA ASP A 137 -9.75 -5.27 10.36
C ASP A 137 -9.35 -3.82 10.07
N ILE A 138 -8.53 -3.22 10.94
CA ILE A 138 -7.97 -1.88 10.70
C ILE A 138 -7.06 -1.91 9.49
N ALA A 139 -6.18 -2.92 9.37
CA ALA A 139 -5.33 -3.07 8.20
C ALA A 139 -6.16 -3.14 6.91
N ALA A 140 -7.27 -3.89 6.91
CA ALA A 140 -8.20 -3.94 5.79
C ALA A 140 -8.84 -2.57 5.49
N GLY A 141 -9.32 -1.85 6.51
CA GLY A 141 -9.87 -0.50 6.34
C GLY A 141 -8.84 0.50 5.80
N LEU A 142 -7.58 0.41 6.22
CA LEU A 142 -6.47 1.21 5.69
C LEU A 142 -6.22 0.98 4.20
N PHE A 143 -6.48 -0.23 3.69
CA PHE A 143 -6.37 -0.51 2.26
C PHE A 143 -7.58 0.00 1.48
N GLN A 144 -8.79 -0.21 2.02
CA GLN A 144 -10.04 0.21 1.36
C GLN A 144 -10.10 1.73 1.17
N GLN A 145 -9.58 2.48 2.13
CA GLN A 145 -9.56 3.95 2.08
C GLN A 145 -8.24 4.52 1.53
N GLU A 146 -7.30 3.67 1.10
CA GLU A 146 -5.95 4.07 0.63
C GLU A 146 -5.11 4.87 1.67
N LEU A 147 -5.47 4.79 2.95
CA LEU A 147 -4.83 5.51 4.06
C LEU A 147 -3.67 4.75 4.70
N THR A 148 -3.00 3.85 3.98
CA THR A 148 -1.95 3.01 4.57
C THR A 148 -0.75 3.83 5.06
N ALA A 149 -0.34 4.86 4.31
CA ALA A 149 0.79 5.70 4.69
C ALA A 149 0.53 6.53 5.96
N PRO A 150 -0.59 7.27 6.10
CA PRO A 150 -0.92 7.94 7.37
C PRO A 150 -1.24 6.95 8.50
N GLY A 151 -1.87 5.81 8.21
CA GLY A 151 -2.12 4.75 9.19
C GLY A 151 -0.83 4.15 9.78
N ARG A 152 0.23 4.02 8.96
CA ARG A 152 1.58 3.65 9.43
C ARG A 152 2.13 4.64 10.44
N ILE A 153 1.97 5.95 10.17
CA ILE A 153 2.40 6.99 11.11
C ILE A 153 1.62 6.88 12.42
N TRP A 154 0.29 6.69 12.36
CA TRP A 154 -0.54 6.52 13.55
C TRP A 154 -0.09 5.33 14.43
N LEU A 155 0.19 4.17 13.82
CA LEU A 155 0.68 2.99 14.55
C LEU A 155 2.01 3.27 15.26
N LEU A 156 2.95 3.95 14.60
CA LEU A 156 4.22 4.37 15.19
C LEU A 156 4.02 5.37 16.33
N LEU A 157 3.19 6.39 16.13
CA LEU A 157 2.93 7.41 17.15
C LEU A 157 2.30 6.80 18.41
N ARG A 158 1.35 5.89 18.23
CA ARG A 158 0.73 5.17 19.34
C ARG A 158 1.73 4.28 20.09
N HIS A 159 2.69 3.71 19.37
CA HIS A 159 3.76 2.94 19.98
C HIS A 159 4.72 3.82 20.81
N LEU A 160 5.00 5.03 20.33
CA LEU A 160 5.85 6.00 21.00
C LEU A 160 5.18 6.62 22.24
N ASP A 161 3.86 6.69 22.27
CA ASP A 161 3.07 7.09 23.44
C ASP A 161 3.00 5.97 24.48
N LYS A 162 4.09 5.81 25.24
CA LYS A 162 4.21 4.79 26.29
C LYS A 162 3.22 4.98 27.44
N VAL A 163 2.81 6.22 27.70
CA VAL A 163 1.90 6.57 28.81
C VAL A 163 0.45 6.33 28.40
N GLY A 164 0.16 6.34 27.10
CA GLY A 164 -1.20 6.17 26.57
C GLY A 164 -2.07 7.41 26.75
N CYS A 165 -1.46 8.59 26.91
CA CYS A 165 -2.17 9.85 27.08
C CYS A 165 -2.90 10.27 25.79
N GLY A 166 -2.48 9.75 24.64
CA GLY A 166 -2.96 10.13 23.32
C GLY A 166 -2.46 11.50 22.85
N TRP A 167 -1.65 12.22 23.62
CA TRP A 167 -1.15 13.55 23.26
C TRP A 167 0.34 13.53 22.96
N LEU A 168 0.73 14.03 21.79
CA LEU A 168 2.14 14.15 21.39
C LEU A 168 2.46 15.55 20.85
N PRO A 169 3.51 16.23 21.37
CA PRO A 169 4.01 17.47 20.80
C PRO A 169 4.48 17.26 19.36
N LEU A 170 4.10 18.15 18.44
CA LEU A 170 4.46 18.04 17.02
C LEU A 170 5.98 18.09 16.80
N THR A 171 6.71 18.86 17.62
CA THR A 171 8.18 18.91 17.60
C THR A 171 8.81 17.57 17.94
N GLN A 172 8.30 16.88 18.95
CA GLN A 172 8.76 15.54 19.31
C GLN A 172 8.50 14.56 18.16
N VAL A 173 7.30 14.60 17.57
CA VAL A 173 6.94 13.76 16.41
C VAL A 173 7.85 14.03 15.21
N ARG A 174 8.11 15.30 14.91
CA ARG A 174 9.02 15.72 13.85
C ARG A 174 10.42 15.17 14.08
N ASN A 175 10.97 15.35 15.28
CA ASN A 175 12.33 14.89 15.59
C ASN A 175 12.43 13.37 15.47
N LEU A 176 11.48 12.63 16.04
CA LEU A 176 11.50 11.16 16.02
C LEU A 176 11.33 10.59 14.61
N LEU A 177 10.46 11.15 13.77
CA LEU A 177 10.15 10.55 12.47
C LEU A 177 10.98 11.09 11.30
N THR A 178 11.70 12.22 11.48
CA THR A 178 12.42 12.89 10.37
C THR A 178 13.92 13.09 10.59
N ALA A 179 14.41 13.11 11.83
CA ALA A 179 15.84 13.30 12.09
C ALA A 179 16.65 12.14 11.50
N LYS A 180 17.80 12.48 10.88
CA LYS A 180 18.64 11.53 10.14
C LYS A 180 19.09 10.35 11.01
N ASP A 181 19.42 10.65 12.27
CA ASP A 181 19.97 9.68 13.23
C ASP A 181 18.88 9.05 14.12
N SER A 182 17.60 9.33 13.83
CA SER A 182 16.51 8.72 14.58
C SER A 182 16.26 7.29 14.13
N ALA A 183 16.25 6.38 15.11
CA ALA A 183 15.80 5.00 14.97
C ALA A 183 14.43 4.84 14.28
N TRP A 184 13.54 5.82 14.45
CA TRP A 184 12.17 5.82 13.94
C TRP A 184 12.01 6.67 12.68
N ARG A 185 13.11 7.01 11.99
CA ARG A 185 13.05 7.82 10.78
C ARG A 185 12.25 7.10 9.70
N VAL A 186 11.24 7.78 9.16
CA VAL A 186 10.36 7.26 8.12
C VAL A 186 10.47 8.07 6.83
N CYS A 187 10.45 9.40 6.92
CA CYS A 187 10.46 10.28 5.76
C CYS A 187 10.94 11.70 6.12
N GLY A 188 11.11 12.57 5.12
CA GLY A 188 11.44 13.98 5.35
C GLY A 188 10.25 14.80 5.86
N TRP A 189 10.53 15.98 6.42
CA TRP A 189 9.51 16.85 7.04
C TRP A 189 8.37 17.25 6.10
N ARG A 190 8.67 17.54 4.82
CA ARG A 190 7.64 17.88 3.83
C ARG A 190 6.64 16.72 3.66
N GLN A 191 7.14 15.50 3.51
CA GLN A 191 6.30 14.32 3.36
C GLN A 191 5.53 14.03 4.65
N LEU A 192 6.17 14.16 5.82
CA LEU A 192 5.49 13.99 7.09
C LEU A 192 4.31 14.96 7.23
N ARG A 193 4.47 16.24 6.89
CA ARG A 193 3.36 17.21 6.92
C ARG A 193 2.21 16.80 5.99
N ASN A 194 2.50 16.33 4.78
CA ASN A 194 1.47 15.84 3.87
C ASN A 194 0.71 14.65 4.46
N LEU A 195 1.42 13.68 5.03
CA LEU A 195 0.82 12.53 5.71
C LEU A 195 -0.01 12.94 6.92
N LEU A 196 0.52 13.88 7.72
CA LEU A 196 -0.20 14.43 8.85
C LEU A 196 -1.50 15.12 8.40
N ASN A 197 -1.51 15.79 7.25
CA ASN A 197 -2.70 16.46 6.72
C ASN A 197 -3.73 15.42 6.23
N GLN A 198 -3.26 14.39 5.53
CA GLN A 198 -4.11 13.31 5.02
C GLN A 198 -4.79 12.50 6.13
N GLY A 199 -4.10 12.31 7.27
CA GLY A 199 -4.63 11.54 8.40
C GLY A 199 -5.43 12.36 9.42
N GLU A 200 -5.56 13.67 9.22
CA GLU A 200 -6.33 14.56 10.10
C GLU A 200 -7.81 14.14 10.15
N GLY A 201 -8.41 14.15 11.33
CA GLY A 201 -9.79 13.74 11.55
C GLY A 201 -9.99 12.22 11.66
N VAL A 202 -9.14 11.42 10.99
CA VAL A 202 -9.19 9.95 11.03
C VAL A 202 -8.32 9.40 12.16
N PHE A 203 -7.02 9.71 12.14
CA PHE A 203 -6.03 9.15 13.05
C PHE A 203 -5.67 10.06 14.21
N TRP A 204 -5.78 11.36 14.00
CA TRP A 204 -5.49 12.38 15.00
C TRP A 204 -6.31 13.64 14.77
N VAL A 205 -6.31 14.51 15.76
CA VAL A 205 -6.76 15.89 15.67
C VAL A 205 -5.61 16.79 16.10
N ARG A 206 -5.33 17.84 15.33
CA ARG A 206 -4.36 18.87 15.69
C ARG A 206 -4.97 19.89 16.61
N HIS A 207 -4.25 20.16 17.69
CA HIS A 207 -4.47 21.32 18.52
C HIS A 207 -3.35 22.32 18.22
N ASN A 208 -3.68 23.35 17.45
CA ASN A 208 -2.70 24.38 17.07
C ASN A 208 -2.38 25.25 18.28
N GLY A 209 -1.09 25.44 18.53
CA GLY A 209 -0.60 26.46 19.46
C GLY A 209 -0.29 27.76 18.72
N ARG A 210 0.28 28.75 19.43
CA ARG A 210 0.75 29.98 18.81
C ARG A 210 1.99 29.73 17.95
N THR A 211 2.73 28.65 18.25
CA THR A 211 3.96 28.23 17.56
C THR A 211 3.94 26.73 17.30
N ASP A 212 4.71 26.26 16.31
CA ASP A 212 4.86 24.83 15.99
C ASP A 212 5.31 23.98 17.20
N SER A 213 6.07 24.57 18.13
CA SER A 213 6.48 23.94 19.40
C SER A 213 5.35 23.70 20.38
N GLU A 214 4.30 24.50 20.29
CA GLU A 214 3.11 24.38 21.13
C GLU A 214 2.02 23.53 20.48
N THR A 215 2.11 23.29 19.17
CA THR A 215 1.16 22.43 18.45
C THR A 215 1.26 20.99 18.95
N ARG A 216 0.10 20.41 19.28
CA ARG A 216 -0.01 19.03 19.79
C ARG A 216 -0.91 18.22 18.87
N LEU A 217 -0.58 16.94 18.75
CA LEU A 217 -1.40 15.93 18.08
C LEU A 217 -2.15 15.12 19.13
N TRP A 218 -3.47 15.08 19.01
CA TRP A 218 -4.32 14.17 19.78
C TRP A 218 -4.63 12.93 18.96
N LEU A 219 -4.02 11.80 19.31
CA LEU A 219 -4.20 10.51 18.67
C LEU A 219 -5.60 9.96 18.98
N ARG A 220 -6.31 9.53 17.93
CA ARG A 220 -7.57 8.82 18.06
C ARG A 220 -7.32 7.41 18.60
N SER A 221 -8.21 6.95 19.47
CA SER A 221 -8.22 5.57 19.97
C SER A 221 -8.48 4.57 18.85
N THR A 222 -8.14 3.28 19.07
CA THR A 222 -8.41 2.20 18.10
C THR A 222 -9.87 2.20 17.62
N THR A 223 -10.80 2.39 18.56
CA THR A 223 -12.24 2.36 18.30
C THR A 223 -12.65 3.55 17.44
N ASN A 224 -12.15 4.74 17.76
CA ASN A 224 -12.44 5.93 16.97
C ASN A 224 -11.86 5.84 15.54
N VAL A 225 -10.67 5.26 15.40
CA VAL A 225 -10.08 4.99 14.08
C VAL A 225 -10.92 3.97 13.31
N ALA A 226 -11.38 2.90 13.95
CA ALA A 226 -12.24 1.91 13.31
C ALA A 226 -13.56 2.53 12.80
N ILE A 227 -14.18 3.39 13.62
CA ILE A 227 -15.37 4.16 13.23
C ILE A 227 -15.07 5.07 12.04
N ALA A 228 -13.96 5.82 12.08
CA ALA A 228 -13.56 6.72 11.01
C ALA A 228 -13.25 5.99 9.69
N LEU A 229 -12.74 4.75 9.77
CA LEU A 229 -12.53 3.87 8.62
C LEU A 229 -13.80 3.14 8.18
N GLN A 230 -14.96 3.43 8.78
CA GLN A 230 -16.25 2.81 8.49
C GLN A 230 -16.27 1.29 8.72
N LEU A 231 -15.47 0.82 9.68
CA LEU A 231 -15.45 -0.58 10.07
C LEU A 231 -16.60 -0.84 11.05
N PRO A 232 -17.54 -1.76 10.74
CA PRO A 232 -18.69 -1.99 11.59
C PRO A 232 -18.29 -2.57 12.95
N ARG A 233 -17.31 -3.49 12.97
CA ARG A 233 -16.78 -4.14 14.17
C ARG A 233 -15.34 -4.60 13.93
N LEU A 234 -14.55 -4.64 15.01
CA LEU A 234 -13.25 -5.32 15.04
C LEU A 234 -13.50 -6.79 15.44
N THR A 235 -13.57 -7.67 14.44
CA THR A 235 -13.89 -9.09 14.59
C THR A 235 -12.65 -9.97 14.73
N LEU A 236 -11.53 -9.54 14.15
CA LEU A 236 -10.31 -10.32 14.07
C LEU A 236 -9.43 -10.07 15.31
N ALA A 237 -8.80 -11.14 15.80
CA ALA A 237 -7.90 -11.06 16.93
C ALA A 237 -6.69 -10.15 16.61
N PRO A 238 -6.22 -9.35 17.58
CA PRO A 238 -5.06 -8.48 17.37
C PRO A 238 -3.78 -9.31 17.19
N ILE A 239 -2.92 -8.87 16.28
CA ILE A 239 -1.62 -9.47 15.95
C ILE A 239 -0.50 -8.56 16.46
N ALA A 240 0.59 -9.16 16.93
CA ALA A 240 1.82 -8.45 17.26
C ALA A 240 2.67 -8.20 16.01
N LEU A 241 2.79 -6.94 15.59
CA LEU A 241 3.58 -6.52 14.44
C LEU A 241 4.93 -5.93 14.91
N PRO A 242 6.09 -6.42 14.46
CA PRO A 242 7.37 -5.81 14.78
C PRO A 242 7.43 -4.33 14.35
N ALA A 243 7.80 -3.44 15.27
CA ALA A 243 7.81 -2.00 15.03
C ALA A 243 8.82 -1.59 13.94
N ALA A 244 9.93 -2.34 13.83
CA ALA A 244 10.93 -2.17 12.78
C ALA A 244 10.39 -2.38 11.36
N LEU A 245 9.25 -3.07 11.18
CA LEU A 245 8.62 -3.20 9.87
C LEU A 245 7.97 -1.88 9.42
N LEU A 246 7.49 -1.06 10.36
CA LEU A 246 6.84 0.22 10.03
C LEU A 246 7.81 1.31 9.59
N THR A 247 9.12 1.13 9.79
CA THR A 247 10.15 2.05 9.29
C THR A 247 10.65 1.67 7.90
N LYS A 248 10.21 0.54 7.35
CA LYS A 248 10.56 0.06 6.01
C LYS A 248 9.85 0.84 4.90
N SER A 249 10.14 0.44 3.65
CA SER A 249 9.47 0.97 2.47
C SER A 249 7.95 0.80 2.57
N ILE A 250 7.18 1.71 1.95
CA ILE A 250 5.71 1.62 2.00
C ILE A 250 5.19 0.33 1.34
N GLY A 251 5.90 -0.20 0.34
CA GLY A 251 5.58 -1.48 -0.29
C GLY A 251 5.70 -2.65 0.68
N GLU A 252 6.80 -2.74 1.44
CA GLU A 252 7.00 -3.75 2.48
C GLU A 252 5.93 -3.65 3.58
N VAL A 253 5.62 -2.43 4.04
CA VAL A 253 4.57 -2.21 5.04
C VAL A 253 3.23 -2.71 4.54
N ARG A 254 2.85 -2.38 3.30
CA ARG A 254 1.61 -2.89 2.68
C ARG A 254 1.61 -4.41 2.59
N ALA A 255 2.72 -5.02 2.18
CA ALA A 255 2.83 -6.48 2.10
C ALA A 255 2.62 -7.14 3.48
N HIS A 256 3.22 -6.60 4.54
CA HIS A 256 3.04 -7.12 5.90
C HIS A 256 1.62 -6.91 6.44
N LEU A 257 1.02 -5.73 6.21
CA LEU A 257 -0.37 -5.48 6.58
C LEU A 257 -1.31 -6.45 5.86
N TYR A 258 -1.07 -6.72 4.58
CA TYR A 258 -1.83 -7.70 3.81
C TYR A 258 -1.65 -9.14 4.35
N ALA A 259 -0.40 -9.54 4.61
CA ALA A 259 -0.10 -10.85 5.20
C ALA A 259 -0.78 -11.03 6.57
N SER A 260 -0.80 -9.99 7.42
CA SER A 260 -1.46 -10.02 8.72
C SER A 260 -2.97 -10.23 8.60
N PHE A 261 -3.60 -9.60 7.61
CA PHE A 261 -5.02 -9.78 7.31
C PHE A 261 -5.34 -11.19 6.84
N HIS A 262 -4.58 -11.73 5.89
CA HIS A 262 -4.81 -13.07 5.37
C HIS A 262 -4.54 -14.16 6.41
N SER A 263 -3.52 -14.00 7.26
CA SER A 263 -3.20 -14.95 8.31
C SER A 263 -4.32 -15.05 9.35
N SER A 264 -5.00 -13.94 9.64
CA SER A 264 -6.10 -13.92 10.63
C SER A 264 -7.38 -14.65 10.20
N ARG A 265 -7.51 -15.00 8.91
CA ARG A 265 -8.70 -15.68 8.36
C ARG A 265 -8.62 -17.23 8.39
N GLY A 266 -7.49 -17.79 8.82
CA GLY A 266 -7.14 -19.19 8.60
C GLY A 266 -7.82 -20.27 9.46
N ASP A 267 -8.31 -19.96 10.66
CA ASP A 267 -8.52 -21.00 11.68
C ASP A 267 -9.97 -21.46 11.92
N SER A 268 -10.93 -21.08 11.08
CA SER A 268 -12.33 -21.49 11.28
C SER A 268 -12.64 -22.96 10.96
N LYS A 269 -11.65 -23.79 10.61
CA LYS A 269 -11.85 -25.18 10.13
C LYS A 269 -11.48 -26.32 11.08
N GLY A 270 -11.10 -26.10 12.34
CA GLY A 270 -10.55 -27.21 13.15
C GLY A 270 -10.82 -27.29 14.66
N SER A 271 -11.38 -26.30 15.34
CA SER A 271 -11.43 -26.31 16.83
C SER A 271 -12.77 -26.76 17.44
N ALA A 272 -13.59 -27.52 16.69
CA ALA A 272 -14.75 -28.24 17.24
C ALA A 272 -14.33 -29.61 17.81
N LYS A 273 -13.55 -29.59 18.90
CA LYS A 273 -13.51 -30.68 19.89
C LYS A 273 -12.82 -30.15 21.15
N ARG A 274 -13.61 -29.62 22.08
CA ARG A 274 -13.28 -29.69 23.50
C ARG A 274 -14.43 -30.45 24.19
N PRO A 275 -14.09 -31.40 25.08
CA PRO A 275 -15.02 -32.34 25.70
C PRO A 275 -16.02 -31.65 26.63
#